data_AF-A0A7Z1S916-F1
#
_entry.id   AF-A0A7Z1S916-F1
#
_cell.length_a   1.000
_cell.length_b   1.000
_cell.length_c   1.000
_cell.angle_alpha   90.00
_cell.angle_beta   90.00
_cell.angle_gamma   90.00
#
_symmetry.space_group_name_H-M   'P 1'
#
loop_
_entity.id
_entity.type
_entity.pdbx_description
1 polymer ?
#
loop_
_entity_poly.entity_id
_entity_poly.type
_entity_poly.pdbx_seq_one_letter_code
_entity_poly.pdbx_strand_id
1 'polypeptide(L)'
;MEAGAKNLYDLYISKGLDTPAKIQPKYAPNGASNDPTDLNSNWKRSVEHIQNQMSDGSKSSGSSDSAIGSGGDCSMSSSSVTGGGSLKALSKFKGSLPTPKNKTHLMKAAQGNLYTYLECTWYVYNRRKELGIPISTFWGDAGRWAANAKKDGYAVGKKPVKGACVTWPIQGGMPYGHVAFVEGVSKDGKKIHVSEYNWAPKVHTYGERTIKVQDQMQFIYDKKSKK
;
A
#
# COMPACT_ATOMS: atom_id res chain seq x y z
N MET A 1 -18.26 -8.75 26.93
CA MET A 1 -18.67 -8.80 25.50
C MET A 1 -20.00 -8.09 25.24
N GLU A 2 -20.90 -7.96 26.23
CA GLU A 2 -22.19 -7.25 26.08
C GLU A 2 -22.08 -5.75 25.73
N ALA A 3 -21.15 -5.01 26.33
CA ALA A 3 -21.05 -3.57 26.11
C ALA A 3 -20.70 -3.19 24.65
N GLY A 4 -19.92 -4.02 23.95
CA GLY A 4 -19.57 -3.80 22.54
C GLY A 4 -20.76 -4.05 21.60
N ALA A 5 -21.48 -5.15 21.81
CA ALA A 5 -22.67 -5.48 21.04
C ALA A 5 -23.81 -4.49 21.29
N LYS A 6 -24.00 -4.05 22.54
CA LYS A 6 -25.00 -3.04 22.90
C LYS A 6 -24.72 -1.69 22.24
N ASN A 7 -23.46 -1.23 22.24
CA ASN A 7 -23.10 0.00 21.53
C ASN A 7 -23.34 -0.09 20.02
N LEU A 8 -23.03 -1.23 19.39
CA LEU A 8 -23.31 -1.43 17.98
C LEU A 8 -24.82 -1.34 17.70
N TYR A 9 -25.63 -1.97 18.54
CA TYR A 9 -27.09 -1.91 18.43
C TYR A 9 -27.63 -0.49 18.61
N ASP A 10 -27.21 0.20 19.66
CA ASP A 10 -27.68 1.54 20.04
C ASP A 10 -27.26 2.61 19.01
N LEU A 11 -26.08 2.45 18.38
CA LEU A 11 -25.54 3.46 17.45
C LEU A 11 -25.90 3.23 15.99
N TYR A 12 -26.12 1.97 15.59
CA TYR A 12 -26.33 1.60 14.18
C TYR A 12 -27.67 0.90 13.96
N ILE A 13 -27.86 -0.28 14.58
CA ILE A 13 -28.98 -1.18 14.24
C ILE A 13 -30.34 -0.57 14.64
N SER A 14 -30.47 -0.04 15.86
CA SER A 14 -31.69 0.64 16.33
C SER A 14 -32.06 1.88 15.52
N LYS A 15 -31.07 2.48 14.83
CA LYS A 15 -31.26 3.67 13.97
C LYS A 15 -31.46 3.30 12.49
N GLY A 16 -31.61 2.01 12.17
CA GLY A 16 -31.78 1.51 10.80
C GLY A 16 -30.54 1.68 9.90
N LEU A 17 -29.36 1.89 10.48
CA LEU A 17 -28.10 2.11 9.76
C LEU A 17 -27.41 0.76 9.50
N ASP A 18 -28.07 -0.08 8.71
CA ASP A 18 -27.72 -1.48 8.45
C ASP A 18 -26.87 -1.69 7.20
N THR A 19 -26.63 -0.65 6.41
CA THR A 19 -25.90 -0.71 5.14
C THR A 19 -24.87 0.42 5.07
N PRO A 20 -23.73 0.22 4.37
CA PRO A 20 -22.75 1.28 4.16
C PRO A 20 -23.37 2.57 3.61
N ALA A 21 -24.30 2.45 2.65
CA ALA A 21 -25.00 3.61 2.08
C ALA A 21 -25.77 4.45 3.11
N LYS A 22 -26.38 3.82 4.13
CA LYS A 22 -27.08 4.52 5.21
C LYS A 22 -26.12 5.07 6.27
N ILE A 23 -24.97 4.42 6.47
CA ILE A 23 -23.97 4.80 7.48
C ILE A 23 -23.14 6.01 7.04
N GLN A 24 -22.75 6.08 5.75
CA GLN A 24 -21.83 7.10 5.22
C GLN A 24 -22.26 8.54 5.56
N PRO A 25 -23.50 8.98 5.29
CA PRO A 25 -23.87 10.38 5.50
C PRO A 25 -23.77 10.83 6.97
N LYS A 26 -23.83 9.89 7.91
CA LYS A 26 -23.82 10.17 9.34
C LYS A 26 -22.41 10.24 9.94
N TYR A 27 -21.49 9.40 9.45
CA TYR A 27 -20.18 9.21 10.07
C TYR A 27 -19.00 9.54 9.15
N ALA A 28 -19.21 9.63 7.83
CA ALA A 28 -18.24 10.05 6.83
C ALA A 28 -18.92 10.91 5.73
N PRO A 29 -19.46 12.10 6.06
CA PRO A 29 -20.15 12.94 5.09
C PRO A 29 -19.17 13.56 4.09
N ASN A 30 -19.56 13.60 2.81
CA ASN A 30 -18.77 14.25 1.76
C ASN A 30 -18.71 15.76 2.02
N GLY A 31 -17.54 16.37 1.82
CA GLY A 31 -17.35 17.81 2.09
C GLY A 31 -17.32 18.19 3.57
N ALA A 32 -17.06 17.23 4.47
CA ALA A 32 -16.85 17.52 5.88
C ALA A 32 -15.68 18.50 6.06
N SER A 33 -15.81 19.47 6.97
CA SER A 33 -14.77 20.49 7.19
C SER A 33 -13.44 19.91 7.68
N ASN A 34 -13.45 18.71 8.25
CA ASN A 34 -12.25 17.97 8.67
C ASN A 34 -11.74 16.97 7.61
N ASP A 35 -12.27 17.01 6.39
CA ASP A 35 -11.85 16.18 5.26
C ASP A 35 -11.45 17.05 4.04
N PRO A 36 -10.32 17.78 4.13
CA PRO A 36 -9.86 18.69 3.08
C PRO A 36 -9.43 17.98 1.78
N THR A 37 -9.36 16.65 1.80
CA THR A 37 -8.92 15.80 0.68
C THR A 37 -10.03 14.93 0.12
N ASP A 38 -11.28 15.14 0.57
CA ASP A 38 -12.49 14.40 0.14
C ASP A 38 -12.36 12.86 0.20
N LEU A 39 -11.70 12.35 1.24
CA LEU A 39 -11.55 10.91 1.47
C LEU A 39 -12.90 10.24 1.77
N ASN A 40 -13.83 10.98 2.36
CA ASN A 40 -15.17 10.50 2.70
C ASN A 40 -15.95 10.08 1.45
N SER A 41 -15.64 10.63 0.28
CA SER A 41 -16.22 10.20 -1.00
C SER A 41 -15.94 8.72 -1.34
N ASN A 42 -14.79 8.18 -0.91
CA ASN A 42 -14.37 6.80 -1.15
C ASN A 42 -14.79 5.82 -0.04
N TRP A 43 -15.36 6.32 1.07
CA TRP A 43 -15.65 5.52 2.26
C TRP A 43 -16.59 4.35 1.96
N LYS A 44 -17.73 4.59 1.31
CA LYS A 44 -18.72 3.54 1.00
C LYS A 44 -18.12 2.43 0.15
N ARG A 45 -17.42 2.80 -0.93
CA ARG A 45 -16.78 1.83 -1.84
C ARG A 45 -15.72 1.01 -1.11
N SER A 46 -15.00 1.61 -0.17
CA SER A 46 -13.99 0.92 0.65
C SER A 46 -14.61 -0.06 1.63
N VAL A 47 -15.68 0.34 2.32
CA VAL A 47 -16.40 -0.53 3.26
C VAL A 47 -17.06 -1.70 2.53
N GLU A 48 -17.72 -1.45 1.41
CA GLU A 48 -18.30 -2.49 0.55
C GLU A 48 -17.23 -3.46 0.06
N HIS A 49 -16.05 -2.95 -0.30
CA HIS A 49 -14.93 -3.77 -0.70
C HIS A 49 -14.40 -4.67 0.42
N ILE A 50 -14.22 -4.13 1.63
CA ILE A 50 -13.80 -4.91 2.81
C ILE A 50 -14.87 -5.96 3.16
N GLN A 51 -16.16 -5.59 3.11
CA GLN A 51 -17.29 -6.50 3.33
C GLN A 51 -17.26 -7.67 2.34
N ASN A 52 -17.03 -7.39 1.05
CA ASN A 52 -16.91 -8.42 0.02
C ASN A 52 -15.70 -9.33 0.24
N GLN A 53 -14.54 -8.79 0.62
CA GLN A 53 -13.37 -9.62 0.95
C GLN A 53 -13.61 -10.56 2.14
N MET A 54 -14.37 -10.11 3.15
CA MET A 54 -14.73 -10.94 4.30
C MET A 54 -15.78 -11.99 3.94
N SER A 55 -16.71 -11.65 3.04
CA SER A 55 -17.74 -12.58 2.55
C SER A 55 -17.19 -13.65 1.59
N ASP A 56 -16.17 -13.31 0.79
CA ASP A 56 -15.52 -14.25 -0.13
C ASP A 56 -14.49 -15.14 0.60
N GLY A 57 -14.04 -14.75 1.80
CA GLY A 57 -13.11 -15.49 2.63
C GLY A 57 -13.64 -16.84 3.15
N SER A 58 -14.92 -17.16 2.96
CA SER A 58 -15.51 -18.47 3.30
C SER A 58 -15.47 -19.49 2.16
N LYS A 59 -14.95 -19.17 0.98
CA LYS A 59 -14.70 -20.15 -0.10
C LYS A 59 -13.21 -20.44 -0.21
N SER A 60 -12.74 -21.30 0.68
CA SER A 60 -11.50 -22.06 0.49
C SER A 60 -11.68 -23.04 -0.67
N SER A 61 -11.04 -22.77 -1.80
CA SER A 61 -10.63 -23.76 -2.79
C SER A 61 -9.12 -23.59 -2.93
N GLY A 62 -8.30 -24.46 -2.33
CA GLY A 62 -8.02 -25.77 -2.90
C GLY A 62 -6.76 -25.64 -3.75
N SER A 63 -5.62 -26.02 -3.16
CA SER A 63 -4.29 -26.01 -3.78
C SER A 63 -4.26 -26.67 -5.15
N SER A 64 -3.35 -26.19 -6.00
CA SER A 64 -2.56 -27.05 -6.86
C SER A 64 -1.13 -26.54 -6.90
N ASP A 65 -0.30 -27.16 -6.05
CA ASP A 65 1.12 -27.30 -6.27
C ASP A 65 1.36 -28.07 -7.58
N SER A 66 2.32 -27.62 -8.36
CA SER A 66 3.02 -28.46 -9.34
C SER A 66 4.50 -28.09 -9.31
N ALA A 67 5.28 -29.06 -8.83
CA ALA A 67 6.73 -29.07 -8.79
C ALA A 67 7.37 -29.40 -10.15
N ILE A 68 8.64 -29.00 -10.31
CA ILE A 68 9.78 -29.63 -11.04
C ILE A 68 10.84 -28.53 -11.24
N GLY A 69 12.14 -28.69 -10.96
CA GLY A 69 12.93 -29.82 -10.47
C GLY A 69 14.41 -29.40 -10.28
N SER A 70 15.07 -30.18 -9.42
CA SER A 70 16.50 -30.35 -9.09
C SER A 70 17.63 -29.59 -9.81
N GLY A 71 18.60 -29.19 -8.99
CA GLY A 71 20.03 -29.50 -9.23
C GLY A 71 20.92 -28.30 -9.56
N GLY A 72 21.86 -27.95 -8.66
CA GLY A 72 22.97 -27.06 -9.00
C GLY A 72 23.60 -26.35 -7.80
N ASP A 73 24.83 -26.75 -7.51
CA ASP A 73 25.72 -26.38 -6.41
C ASP A 73 25.79 -24.90 -5.99
N CYS A 74 26.19 -24.75 -4.72
CA CYS A 74 26.57 -23.49 -4.11
C CYS A 74 27.90 -22.97 -4.70
N SER A 75 27.92 -21.69 -5.08
CA SER A 75 29.18 -20.95 -5.19
C SER A 75 29.03 -19.64 -4.44
N MET A 76 29.69 -19.60 -3.27
CA MET A 76 29.96 -18.37 -2.54
C MET A 76 30.87 -17.50 -3.39
N SER A 77 30.45 -16.28 -3.66
CA SER A 77 31.37 -15.20 -4.01
C SER A 77 30.93 -13.95 -3.28
N SER A 78 31.79 -13.52 -2.38
CA SER A 78 31.72 -12.26 -1.66
C SER A 78 31.68 -11.10 -2.63
N SER A 79 30.71 -10.21 -2.48
CA SER A 79 30.83 -8.83 -2.95
C SER A 79 29.94 -7.95 -2.09
N SER A 80 30.62 -7.14 -1.29
CA SER A 80 30.12 -6.04 -0.48
C SER A 80 29.18 -5.11 -1.25
N VAL A 81 27.95 -4.92 -0.74
CA VAL A 81 27.14 -3.72 -1.03
C VAL A 81 26.55 -3.17 0.27
N THR A 82 27.09 -2.03 0.65
CA THR A 82 26.57 -1.11 1.67
C THR A 82 25.37 -0.33 1.13
N GLY A 83 24.16 -0.76 1.51
CA GLY A 83 22.97 0.11 1.50
C GLY A 83 21.72 -0.50 0.88
N GLY A 84 20.71 -0.74 1.73
CA GLY A 84 19.31 -0.91 1.34
C GLY A 84 19.00 -2.25 0.69
N GLY A 85 18.45 -3.20 1.46
CA GLY A 85 17.92 -4.47 0.98
C GLY A 85 16.76 -4.25 0.02
N SER A 86 17.09 -3.97 -1.23
CA SER A 86 16.17 -3.94 -2.33
C SER A 86 16.27 -5.29 -3.04
N LEU A 87 15.22 -6.08 -2.83
CA LEU A 87 14.58 -6.80 -3.93
C LEU A 87 15.34 -7.98 -4.55
N LYS A 88 15.79 -8.94 -3.74
CA LYS A 88 16.09 -10.29 -4.29
C LYS A 88 14.91 -10.81 -5.13
N ALA A 89 13.69 -10.53 -4.71
CA ALA A 89 12.47 -10.90 -5.44
C ALA A 89 12.24 -10.14 -6.76
N LEU A 90 12.81 -8.94 -6.97
CA LEU A 90 12.70 -8.23 -8.26
C LEU A 90 13.88 -8.49 -9.20
N SER A 91 14.89 -9.25 -8.76
CA SER A 91 15.96 -9.73 -9.65
C SER A 91 15.42 -10.49 -10.86
N LYS A 92 14.28 -11.20 -10.69
CA LYS A 92 13.53 -11.88 -11.75
C LYS A 92 13.11 -10.95 -12.91
N PHE A 93 13.01 -9.65 -12.66
CA PHE A 93 12.62 -8.64 -13.64
C PHE A 93 13.82 -7.96 -14.32
N LYS A 94 15.07 -8.39 -14.05
CA LYS A 94 16.31 -7.92 -14.71
C LYS A 94 16.40 -6.38 -14.84
N GLY A 95 15.90 -5.65 -13.84
CA GLY A 95 15.94 -4.19 -13.79
C GLY A 95 14.79 -3.45 -14.49
N SER A 96 13.92 -4.11 -15.25
CA SER A 96 12.73 -3.51 -15.86
C SER A 96 11.46 -4.05 -15.20
N LEU A 97 10.79 -3.22 -14.40
CA LEU A 97 9.55 -3.63 -13.76
C LEU A 97 8.42 -3.69 -14.80
N PRO A 98 7.55 -4.71 -14.74
CA PRO A 98 6.39 -4.76 -15.62
C PRO A 98 5.55 -3.52 -15.36
N THR A 99 5.05 -2.91 -16.43
CA THR A 99 4.10 -1.78 -16.35
C THR A 99 3.00 -2.11 -15.34
N PRO A 100 2.64 -1.18 -14.43
CA PRO A 100 1.52 -1.40 -13.52
C PRO A 100 0.30 -1.86 -14.31
N LYS A 101 -0.23 -3.04 -13.98
CA LYS A 101 -1.37 -3.63 -14.70
C LYS A 101 -2.64 -2.79 -14.56
N ASN A 102 -2.62 -1.87 -13.59
CA ASN A 102 -3.78 -1.24 -13.00
C ASN A 102 -3.69 0.29 -13.13
N LYS A 103 -3.69 0.78 -14.37
CA LYS A 103 -3.68 2.22 -14.71
C LYS A 103 -5.09 2.86 -14.73
N THR A 104 -6.14 2.07 -14.55
CA THR A 104 -7.55 2.50 -14.67
C THR A 104 -8.33 2.15 -13.40
N HIS A 105 -9.48 2.81 -13.16
CA HIS A 105 -10.34 2.65 -11.97
C HIS A 105 -10.94 1.23 -11.77
N LEU A 106 -10.69 0.30 -12.69
CA LEU A 106 -11.13 -1.11 -12.65
C LEU A 106 -10.20 -2.00 -11.81
N MET A 107 -9.48 -1.40 -10.87
CA MET A 107 -8.49 -2.10 -10.07
C MET A 107 -9.17 -3.10 -9.11
N LYS A 108 -9.00 -4.41 -9.31
CA LYS A 108 -9.39 -5.39 -8.28
C LYS A 108 -8.36 -5.34 -7.15
N ALA A 109 -8.79 -5.22 -5.90
CA ALA A 109 -7.83 -5.25 -4.81
C ALA A 109 -7.12 -6.60 -4.73
N ALA A 110 -5.83 -6.57 -4.40
CA ALA A 110 -5.11 -7.78 -4.07
C ALA A 110 -5.68 -8.38 -2.78
N GLN A 111 -5.77 -9.70 -2.71
CA GLN A 111 -6.25 -10.44 -1.54
C GLN A 111 -5.59 -9.92 -0.25
N GLY A 112 -6.37 -9.53 0.76
CA GLY A 112 -5.86 -9.08 2.07
C GLY A 112 -5.38 -7.63 2.11
N ASN A 113 -5.74 -6.81 1.11
CA ASN A 113 -5.57 -5.37 1.14
C ASN A 113 -6.74 -4.73 1.91
N LEU A 114 -6.50 -4.24 3.11
CA LEU A 114 -7.49 -3.58 3.96
C LEU A 114 -7.37 -2.05 3.94
N TYR A 115 -6.50 -1.49 3.09
CA TYR A 115 -6.44 -0.04 2.90
C TYR A 115 -7.67 0.47 2.12
N THR A 116 -8.01 1.74 2.34
CA THR A 116 -9.12 2.42 1.66
C THR A 116 -8.94 2.38 0.14
N TYR A 117 -9.98 1.94 -0.58
CA TYR A 117 -9.93 1.69 -2.02
C TYR A 117 -9.63 2.99 -2.79
N LEU A 118 -8.74 2.90 -3.79
CA LEU A 118 -8.20 4.02 -4.58
C LEU A 118 -7.36 5.05 -3.80
N GLU A 119 -6.95 4.77 -2.56
CA GLU A 119 -5.99 5.63 -1.88
C GLU A 119 -4.54 5.30 -2.24
N CYS A 120 -3.64 6.23 -1.94
CA CYS A 120 -2.20 6.08 -2.15
C CYS A 120 -1.65 4.79 -1.50
N THR A 121 -2.06 4.50 -0.26
CA THR A 121 -1.70 3.32 0.51
C THR A 121 -2.18 2.02 -0.14
N TRP A 122 -3.41 2.02 -0.64
CA TRP A 122 -4.02 0.88 -1.30
C TRP A 122 -3.35 0.54 -2.62
N TYR A 123 -3.04 1.55 -3.44
CA TYR A 123 -2.29 1.36 -4.68
C TYR A 123 -0.92 0.75 -4.43
N VAL A 124 -0.15 1.30 -3.50
CA VAL A 124 1.21 0.83 -3.21
C VAL A 124 1.21 -0.60 -2.66
N TYR A 125 0.22 -0.96 -1.83
CA TYR A 125 0.05 -2.35 -1.39
C TYR A 125 -0.17 -3.28 -2.58
N ASN A 126 -1.12 -2.96 -3.47
CA ASN A 126 -1.43 -3.81 -4.64
C ASN A 126 -0.22 -3.94 -5.55
N ARG A 127 0.46 -2.83 -5.87
CA ARG A 127 1.65 -2.81 -6.72
C ARG A 127 2.76 -3.68 -6.17
N ARG A 128 2.99 -3.64 -4.86
CA ARG A 128 3.97 -4.49 -4.20
C ARG A 128 3.57 -5.96 -4.19
N LYS A 129 2.28 -6.26 -4.02
CA LYS A 129 1.77 -7.63 -4.09
C LYS A 129 1.88 -8.22 -5.50
N GLU A 130 1.58 -7.45 -6.55
CA GLU A 130 1.79 -7.84 -7.96
C GLU A 130 3.24 -8.27 -8.23
N LEU A 131 4.20 -7.61 -7.58
CA LEU A 131 5.62 -7.87 -7.77
C LEU A 131 6.16 -8.99 -6.86
N GLY A 132 5.33 -9.52 -5.96
CA GLY A 132 5.70 -10.57 -5.00
C GLY A 132 6.51 -10.06 -3.81
N ILE A 133 6.37 -8.79 -3.46
CA ILE A 133 7.05 -8.14 -2.32
C ILE A 133 6.03 -7.51 -1.34
N PRO A 134 5.06 -8.30 -0.83
CA PRO A 134 3.94 -7.79 -0.05
C PRO A 134 4.41 -7.03 1.20
N ILE A 135 3.55 -6.11 1.64
CA ILE A 135 3.71 -5.32 2.85
C ILE A 135 2.54 -5.58 3.79
N SER A 136 2.67 -5.12 5.04
CA SER A 136 1.56 -5.21 5.99
C SER A 136 0.40 -4.30 5.57
N THR A 137 -0.81 -4.76 5.87
CA THR A 137 -2.03 -3.97 5.70
C THR A 137 -2.36 -3.09 6.92
N PHE A 138 -1.55 -3.14 7.97
CA PHE A 138 -1.82 -2.51 9.27
C PHE A 138 -0.90 -1.32 9.58
N TRP A 139 -0.22 -0.75 8.59
CA TRP A 139 0.62 0.44 8.83
C TRP A 139 -0.18 1.74 8.91
N GLY A 140 -1.47 1.72 8.56
CA GLY A 140 -2.36 2.86 8.63
C GLY A 140 -2.04 3.92 7.58
N ASP A 141 -2.18 5.18 7.96
CA ASP A 141 -1.96 6.33 7.08
C ASP A 141 -0.52 6.40 6.56
N ALA A 142 -0.36 6.91 5.34
CA ALA A 142 0.91 6.92 4.63
C ALA A 142 2.06 7.56 5.43
N GLY A 143 1.80 8.65 6.16
CA GLY A 143 2.81 9.30 6.99
C GLY A 143 3.26 8.48 8.21
N ARG A 144 2.53 7.43 8.58
CA ARG A 144 2.90 6.49 9.67
C ARG A 144 3.67 5.27 9.17
N TRP A 145 3.70 5.03 7.86
CA TRP A 145 4.29 3.82 7.27
C TRP A 145 5.75 3.64 7.65
N ALA A 146 6.58 4.68 7.60
CA ALA A 146 7.99 4.55 7.92
C ALA A 146 8.23 4.08 9.38
N ALA A 147 7.46 4.57 10.34
CA ALA A 147 7.57 4.15 11.74
C ALA A 147 7.02 2.73 11.95
N ASN A 148 5.88 2.40 11.36
CA ASN A 148 5.24 1.10 11.52
C ASN A 148 5.96 -0.02 10.75
N ALA A 149 6.52 0.28 9.58
CA ALA A 149 7.36 -0.63 8.81
C ALA A 149 8.64 -1.01 9.58
N LYS A 150 9.29 -0.04 10.25
CA LYS A 150 10.43 -0.33 11.14
C LYS A 150 10.03 -1.29 12.25
N LYS A 151 8.88 -1.07 12.91
CA LYS A 151 8.36 -1.97 13.96
C LYS A 151 8.07 -3.38 13.44
N ASP A 152 7.63 -3.50 12.19
CA ASP A 152 7.37 -4.76 11.49
C ASP A 152 8.65 -5.40 10.88
N GLY A 153 9.83 -4.84 11.17
CA GLY A 153 11.13 -5.39 10.77
C GLY A 153 11.57 -5.06 9.34
N TYR A 154 10.90 -4.12 8.66
CA TYR A 154 11.37 -3.58 7.39
C TYR A 154 12.50 -2.59 7.62
N ALA A 155 13.47 -2.57 6.69
CA ALA A 155 14.51 -1.54 6.71
C ALA A 155 13.93 -0.23 6.16
N VAL A 156 14.26 0.89 6.82
CA VAL A 156 13.83 2.22 6.38
C VAL A 156 15.01 3.17 6.37
N GLY A 157 15.13 3.98 5.32
CA GLY A 157 16.25 4.89 5.14
C GLY A 157 15.93 6.08 4.24
N LYS A 158 16.98 6.77 3.77
CA LYS A 158 16.88 7.97 2.93
C LYS A 158 17.36 7.75 1.48
N LYS A 159 17.92 6.58 1.17
CA LYS A 159 18.43 6.29 -0.17
C LYS A 159 17.28 5.84 -1.07
N PRO A 160 17.04 6.48 -2.22
CA PRO A 160 16.04 6.01 -3.15
C PRO A 160 16.48 4.67 -3.74
N VAL A 161 15.57 3.71 -3.76
CA VAL A 161 15.81 2.44 -4.41
C VAL A 161 14.58 2.03 -5.20
N LYS A 162 14.79 1.50 -6.40
CA LYS A 162 13.73 0.91 -7.22
C LYS A 162 12.97 -0.12 -6.37
N GLY A 163 11.65 -0.17 -6.52
CA GLY A 163 10.69 -0.98 -5.77
C GLY A 163 10.57 -0.74 -4.26
N ALA A 164 11.24 0.27 -3.71
CA ALA A 164 10.93 0.77 -2.38
C ALA A 164 9.57 1.50 -2.37
N CYS A 165 8.94 1.60 -1.19
CA CYS A 165 7.90 2.61 -0.97
C CYS A 165 8.57 3.92 -0.58
N VAL A 166 8.26 5.02 -1.25
CA VAL A 166 8.62 6.36 -0.79
C VAL A 166 7.45 6.96 -0.03
N THR A 167 7.73 7.47 1.17
CA THR A 167 6.73 8.03 2.09
C THR A 167 7.06 9.48 2.42
N TRP A 168 6.01 10.29 2.55
CA TRP A 168 6.06 11.65 3.06
C TRP A 168 5.35 11.70 4.41
N PRO A 169 5.98 12.31 5.43
CA PRO A 169 5.39 12.44 6.75
C PRO A 169 4.16 13.36 6.73
N ILE A 170 3.38 13.31 7.82
CA ILE A 170 2.25 14.21 8.08
C ILE A 170 2.80 15.61 8.37
N GLN A 171 3.06 16.41 7.33
CA GLN A 171 3.60 17.78 7.44
C GLN A 171 3.17 18.63 6.23
N GLY A 172 3.19 19.96 6.37
CA GLY A 172 3.04 20.89 5.24
C GLY A 172 1.69 20.82 4.50
N GLY A 173 0.58 20.63 5.23
CA GLY A 173 -0.76 20.53 4.64
C GLY A 173 -1.16 19.12 4.16
N MET A 174 -0.37 18.09 4.49
CA MET A 174 -0.67 16.69 4.18
C MET A 174 -1.18 15.94 5.43
N PRO A 175 -2.48 15.99 5.78
CA PRO A 175 -3.00 15.49 7.06
C PRO A 175 -2.78 13.99 7.29
N TYR A 176 -2.62 13.20 6.22
CA TYR A 176 -2.41 11.76 6.27
C TYR A 176 -1.02 11.32 5.77
N GLY A 177 -0.16 12.29 5.42
CA GLY A 177 1.06 12.04 4.65
C GLY A 177 0.75 11.53 3.24
N HIS A 178 1.78 11.01 2.56
CA HIS A 178 1.62 10.43 1.23
C HIS A 178 2.55 9.24 1.02
N VAL A 179 2.19 8.31 0.14
CA VAL A 179 3.05 7.18 -0.24
C VAL A 179 2.95 6.89 -1.72
N ALA A 180 4.10 6.59 -2.34
CA ALA A 180 4.19 6.16 -3.72
C ALA A 180 5.14 4.97 -3.86
N PHE A 181 5.02 4.25 -4.97
CA PHE A 181 5.92 3.16 -5.32
C PHE A 181 7.04 3.67 -6.23
N VAL A 182 8.29 3.34 -5.93
CA VAL A 182 9.46 3.79 -6.72
C VAL A 182 9.64 2.86 -7.92
N GLU A 183 9.14 3.27 -9.09
CA GLU A 183 9.32 2.53 -10.35
C GLU A 183 10.75 2.65 -10.89
N GLY A 184 11.43 3.77 -10.62
CA GLY A 184 12.78 4.03 -11.13
C GLY A 184 13.56 5.06 -10.31
N VAL A 185 14.89 5.00 -10.43
CA VAL A 185 15.82 5.94 -9.79
C VAL A 185 16.82 6.37 -10.85
N SER A 186 17.14 7.67 -10.92
CA SER A 186 18.16 8.19 -11.82
C SER A 186 19.56 7.68 -11.45
N LYS A 187 20.49 7.67 -12.41
CA LYS A 187 21.87 7.18 -12.20
C LYS A 187 22.60 7.88 -11.04
N ASP A 188 22.31 9.16 -10.82
CA ASP A 188 22.88 9.99 -9.77
C ASP A 188 22.11 9.89 -8.43
N GLY A 189 20.99 9.16 -8.38
CA GLY A 189 20.17 8.98 -7.19
C GLY A 189 19.43 10.25 -6.73
N LYS A 190 19.41 11.32 -7.52
CA LYS A 190 18.78 12.60 -7.13
C LYS A 190 17.32 12.70 -7.56
N LYS A 191 16.88 11.86 -8.49
CA LYS A 191 15.50 11.83 -8.99
C LYS A 191 14.93 10.41 -8.91
N ILE A 192 13.64 10.34 -8.63
CA ILE A 192 12.88 9.09 -8.62
C ILE A 192 11.68 9.20 -9.55
N HIS A 193 11.41 8.13 -10.30
CA HIS A 193 10.18 7.93 -11.03
C HIS A 193 9.24 7.13 -10.13
N VAL A 194 8.06 7.68 -9.85
CA VAL A 194 7.09 7.08 -8.92
C VAL A 194 5.76 6.85 -9.60
N SER A 195 5.09 5.79 -9.16
CA SER A 195 3.68 5.51 -9.45
C SER A 195 2.87 5.66 -8.16
N GLU A 196 1.72 6.33 -8.26
CA GLU A 196 0.88 6.68 -7.13
C GLU A 196 -0.59 6.76 -7.53
N TYR A 197 -1.47 6.91 -6.54
CA TYR A 197 -2.90 7.10 -6.75
C TYR A 197 -3.42 8.18 -5.80
N ASN A 198 -4.44 8.91 -6.24
CA ASN A 198 -5.14 9.94 -5.47
C ASN A 198 -4.21 11.05 -4.93
N TRP A 199 -3.24 11.50 -5.74
CA TRP A 199 -2.34 12.57 -5.31
C TRP A 199 -1.97 13.55 -6.44
N ALA A 200 -1.34 13.05 -7.49
CA ALA A 200 -0.96 13.84 -8.66
C ALA A 200 -1.02 12.95 -9.90
N PRO A 201 -1.48 13.43 -11.07
CA PRO A 201 -1.82 14.82 -11.40
C PRO A 201 -3.25 15.24 -11.01
N LYS A 202 -4.14 14.30 -10.64
CA LYS A 202 -5.50 14.58 -10.19
C LYS A 202 -5.87 13.69 -9.00
N VAL A 203 -6.68 14.23 -8.10
CA VAL A 203 -7.36 13.44 -7.07
C VAL A 203 -8.18 12.33 -7.73
N HIS A 204 -8.29 11.20 -7.04
CA HIS A 204 -8.94 9.95 -7.44
C HIS A 204 -8.41 9.29 -8.72
N THR A 205 -7.19 9.61 -9.18
CA THR A 205 -6.64 8.99 -10.39
C THR A 205 -5.27 8.38 -10.15
N TYR A 206 -4.93 7.42 -11.02
CA TYR A 206 -3.57 6.93 -11.17
C TYR A 206 -2.66 8.02 -11.73
N GLY A 207 -1.45 8.11 -11.18
CA GLY A 207 -0.44 9.03 -11.66
C GLY A 207 0.95 8.43 -11.69
N GLU A 208 1.74 8.93 -12.64
CA GLU A 208 3.18 8.74 -12.68
C GLU A 208 3.86 10.10 -12.78
N ARG A 209 4.93 10.29 -12.02
CA ARG A 209 5.76 11.48 -12.15
C ARG A 209 7.19 11.21 -11.74
N THR A 210 8.09 12.03 -12.27
CA THR A 210 9.47 12.11 -11.81
C THR A 210 9.62 13.28 -10.85
N ILE A 211 10.16 13.01 -9.66
CA ILE A 211 10.37 14.01 -8.61
C ILE A 211 11.81 14.00 -8.11
N LYS A 212 12.28 15.13 -7.60
CA LYS A 212 13.56 15.23 -6.92
C LYS A 212 13.45 14.60 -5.53
N VAL A 213 14.47 13.87 -5.10
CA VAL A 213 14.56 13.37 -3.72
C VAL A 213 14.69 14.57 -2.80
N GLN A 214 13.87 14.59 -1.74
CA GLN A 214 13.81 15.66 -0.75
C GLN A 214 14.08 15.08 0.64
N ASP A 215 14.53 15.92 1.57
CA ASP A 215 15.03 15.47 2.88
C ASP A 215 13.96 14.86 3.78
N GLN A 216 12.70 15.27 3.61
CA GLN A 216 11.59 14.70 4.36
C GLN A 216 11.12 13.33 3.83
N MET A 217 11.61 12.89 2.67
CA MET A 217 11.23 11.59 2.11
C MET A 217 11.90 10.45 2.87
N GLN A 218 11.13 9.41 3.15
CA GLN A 218 11.63 8.16 3.74
C GLN A 218 11.31 6.97 2.83
N PHE A 219 12.27 6.09 2.65
CA PHE A 219 12.16 4.91 1.79
C PHE A 219 12.07 3.64 2.64
N ILE A 220 11.04 2.84 2.38
CA ILE A 220 10.81 1.54 3.00
C ILE A 220 11.30 0.46 2.03
N TYR A 221 12.31 -0.28 2.46
CA TYR A 221 12.93 -1.40 1.75
C TYR A 221 12.38 -2.73 2.26
N ASP A 222 12.76 -3.87 1.68
CA ASP A 222 12.25 -5.18 2.12
C ASP A 222 12.70 -5.57 3.53
N LYS A 223 11.99 -6.53 4.13
CA LYS A 223 12.47 -7.20 5.36
C LYS A 223 13.85 -7.78 5.08
N LYS A 224 14.78 -7.59 6.02
CA LYS A 224 16.04 -8.32 5.98
C LYS A 224 15.70 -9.82 6.05
N SER A 225 16.20 -10.61 5.10
CA SER A 225 16.13 -12.07 5.21
C SER A 225 16.76 -12.44 6.55
N LYS A 226 16.03 -13.16 7.40
CA LYS A 226 16.66 -13.83 8.53
C LYS A 226 17.70 -14.78 7.94
N LYS A 227 18.96 -14.61 8.35
CA LYS A 227 20.02 -15.57 8.07
C LYS A 227 19.77 -16.83 8.89
#